data_AF-A0A2G9MGD9-F1
#
_entry.id   AF-A0A2G9MGD9-F1
#
_cell.length_a   1.000
_cell.length_b   1.000
_cell.length_c   1.000
_cell.angle_alpha   90.00
_cell.angle_beta   90.00
_cell.angle_gamma   90.00
#
_symmetry.space_group_name_H-M   'P 1'
#
loop_
_entity.id
_entity.type
_entity.pdbx_description
1 polymer ?
#
loop_
_entity_poly.entity_id
_entity_poly.type
_entity_poly.pdbx_seq_one_letter_code
_entity_poly.pdbx_strand_id
1 'polypeptide(L)'
;MHVIIKTPNGDIDLINVHFENTNKGSKEHLKHTLKWCKERKIKPIIAGDFNIKLIEALKEIAEKDYEISYLIKPYKSFMPTKFSHDKIPITLDYVIVHKDKFKMTEVECINRDISDHNPVIAKIKTK
;
A
#
# COMPACT_ATOMS: atom_id res chain seq x y z
N MET A 1 -10.17 -6.75 -1.10
CA MET A 1 -11.48 -6.33 -0.56
C MET A 1 -11.68 -4.86 -0.89
N HIS A 2 -12.80 -4.47 -1.50
CA HIS A 2 -13.16 -3.06 -1.76
C HIS A 2 -14.32 -2.65 -0.85
N VAL A 3 -14.18 -1.51 -0.18
CA VAL A 3 -15.16 -0.93 0.72
C VAL A 3 -15.39 0.52 0.31
N ILE A 4 -16.64 0.97 0.41
CA ILE A 4 -17.02 2.36 0.17
C ILE A 4 -17.41 2.98 1.52
N ILE A 5 -16.72 4.04 1.91
CA ILE A 5 -17.02 4.83 3.11
C ILE A 5 -17.78 6.07 2.67
N LYS A 6 -19.05 6.18 3.07
CA LYS A 6 -19.88 7.36 2.79
C LYS A 6 -19.43 8.53 3.66
N THR A 7 -19.19 9.69 3.06
CA THR A 7 -18.87 10.93 3.80
C THR A 7 -19.67 12.11 3.23
N PRO A 8 -19.89 13.18 4.01
CA PRO A 8 -20.54 14.39 3.52
C PRO A 8 -19.82 15.05 2.33
N ASN A 9 -18.51 14.83 2.21
CA ASN A 9 -17.65 15.42 1.18
C ASN A 9 -17.44 14.49 -0.02
N GLY A 10 -18.23 13.41 -0.10
CA GLY A 10 -18.14 12.39 -1.14
C GLY A 10 -17.59 11.06 -0.64
N ASP A 11 -17.88 10.02 -1.42
CA ASP A 11 -17.52 8.65 -1.07
C ASP A 11 -16.01 8.41 -1.11
N ILE A 12 -15.49 7.61 -0.19
CA ILE A 12 -14.10 7.17 -0.16
C ILE A 12 -14.04 5.68 -0.50
N ASP A 13 -13.37 5.34 -1.59
CA ASP A 13 -13.04 3.97 -1.95
C ASP A 13 -11.78 3.53 -1.20
N LEU A 14 -11.90 2.46 -0.42
CA LEU A 14 -10.79 1.79 0.26
C LEU A 14 -10.63 0.39 -0.29
N ILE A 15 -9.41 0.03 -0.69
CA ILE A 15 -9.06 -1.30 -1.16
C ILE A 15 -8.01 -1.89 -0.24
N ASN A 16 -8.39 -2.95 0.48
CA ASN A 16 -7.45 -3.79 1.22
C ASN A 16 -6.91 -4.90 0.31
N VAL A 17 -5.59 -5.04 0.25
CA VAL A 17 -4.90 -6.02 -0.60
C VAL A 17 -4.00 -6.94 0.22
N HIS A 18 -3.85 -8.16 -0.27
CA HIS A 18 -2.77 -9.07 0.09
C HIS A 18 -2.35 -9.73 -1.23
N PHE A 19 -1.24 -9.27 -1.81
CA PHE A 19 -0.79 -9.78 -3.11
C PHE A 19 0.09 -11.02 -2.96
N GLU A 20 0.30 -11.74 -4.07
CA GLU A 20 1.07 -12.98 -4.08
C GLU A 20 2.52 -12.75 -3.65
N ASN A 21 3.11 -13.71 -2.93
CA ASN A 21 4.46 -13.60 -2.35
C ASN A 21 5.60 -13.70 -3.38
N THR A 22 5.30 -13.80 -4.68
CA THR A 22 6.31 -13.81 -5.75
C THR A 22 6.48 -12.43 -6.36
N ASN A 23 7.71 -12.05 -6.72
CA ASN A 23 8.00 -10.77 -7.36
C ASN A 23 7.19 -10.54 -8.65
N LYS A 24 6.84 -11.59 -9.39
CA LYS A 24 6.02 -11.50 -10.60
C LYS A 24 4.55 -11.38 -10.25
N GLY A 25 4.05 -12.25 -9.38
CA GLY A 25 2.65 -12.27 -8.96
C GLY A 25 2.20 -10.98 -8.30
N SER A 26 2.99 -10.44 -7.37
CA SER A 26 2.64 -9.19 -6.69
C SER A 26 2.54 -7.99 -7.65
N LYS A 27 3.47 -7.89 -8.61
CA LYS A 27 3.44 -6.83 -9.63
C LYS A 27 2.24 -6.95 -10.55
N GLU A 28 1.91 -8.16 -11.02
CA GLU A 28 0.73 -8.37 -11.87
C GLU A 28 -0.58 -8.10 -11.11
N HIS A 29 -0.67 -8.50 -9.84
CA HIS A 29 -1.82 -8.18 -8.99
C HIS A 29 -1.99 -6.67 -8.78
N LEU A 30 -0.90 -5.94 -8.56
CA LEU A 30 -0.96 -4.48 -8.47
C LEU A 30 -1.44 -3.87 -9.80
N LYS A 31 -0.87 -4.27 -10.95
CA LYS A 31 -1.30 -3.79 -12.27
C LYS A 31 -2.78 -4.06 -12.53
N HIS A 32 -3.26 -5.28 -12.23
CA HIS A 32 -4.67 -5.63 -12.35
C HIS A 32 -5.56 -4.80 -11.43
N THR A 33 -5.12 -4.57 -10.19
CA THR A 33 -5.84 -3.72 -9.23
C THR A 33 -5.97 -2.29 -9.76
N LEU A 34 -4.88 -1.69 -10.22
CA LEU A 34 -4.88 -0.32 -10.76
C LEU A 34 -5.70 -0.21 -12.06
N LYS A 35 -5.61 -1.22 -12.95
CA LYS A 35 -6.42 -1.31 -14.17
C LYS A 35 -7.91 -1.35 -13.82
N TRP A 36 -8.29 -2.20 -12.87
CA TRP A 36 -9.68 -2.31 -12.41
C TRP A 36 -10.18 -0.98 -11.81
N CYS A 37 -9.35 -0.28 -11.02
CA CYS A 37 -9.70 1.03 -10.47
C CYS A 37 -9.97 2.05 -11.58
N LYS A 38 -9.12 2.05 -12.62
CA LYS A 38 -9.27 2.92 -13.80
C LYS A 38 -10.54 2.62 -14.58
N GLU A 39 -10.84 1.35 -14.82
CA GLU A 39 -12.06 0.90 -15.51
C GLU A 39 -13.33 1.27 -14.74
N ARG A 40 -13.29 1.17 -13.41
CA ARG A 40 -14.37 1.58 -12.50
C ARG A 40 -14.42 3.10 -12.26
N LYS A 41 -13.45 3.86 -12.77
CA LYS A 41 -13.30 5.31 -12.54
C LYS A 41 -13.25 5.70 -11.06
N ILE A 42 -12.72 4.82 -10.21
CA ILE A 42 -12.52 5.13 -8.79
C ILE A 42 -11.10 5.64 -8.55
N LYS A 43 -10.95 6.49 -7.53
CA LYS A 43 -9.68 7.04 -7.08
C LYS A 43 -9.48 6.61 -5.63
N PRO A 44 -8.97 5.40 -5.38
CA PRO A 44 -9.01 4.79 -4.06
C PRO A 44 -7.82 5.13 -3.18
N ILE A 45 -7.98 4.83 -1.90
CA ILE A 45 -6.89 4.48 -0.98
C ILE A 45 -6.67 2.97 -1.12
N ILE A 46 -5.44 2.53 -1.33
CA ILE A 46 -5.09 1.10 -1.40
C ILE A 46 -4.08 0.81 -0.31
N ALA A 47 -4.37 -0.16 0.54
CA ALA A 47 -3.54 -0.50 1.70
C ALA A 47 -3.45 -2.01 1.91
N GLY A 48 -2.37 -2.47 2.53
CA GLY A 48 -2.20 -3.86 2.94
C GLY A 48 -0.82 -4.40 2.60
N ASP A 49 -0.71 -5.73 2.53
CA ASP A 49 0.52 -6.41 2.16
C ASP A 49 0.63 -6.53 0.64
N PHE A 50 1.56 -5.78 0.05
CA PHE A 50 1.75 -5.78 -1.39
C PHE A 50 2.71 -6.89 -1.80
N ASN A 51 3.49 -7.48 -0.90
CA ASN A 51 4.55 -8.44 -1.24
C ASN A 51 5.51 -7.95 -2.37
N ILE A 52 5.72 -6.62 -2.46
CA ILE A 52 6.66 -6.01 -3.41
C ILE A 52 7.90 -5.59 -2.62
N LYS A 53 8.99 -6.35 -2.80
CA LYS A 53 10.24 -6.17 -2.06
C LYS A 53 11.05 -4.94 -2.48
N LEU A 54 11.01 -4.60 -3.76
CA LEU A 54 11.77 -3.51 -4.36
C LEU A 54 10.87 -2.32 -4.60
N ILE A 55 11.17 -1.20 -3.92
CA ILE A 55 10.39 0.04 -4.04
C ILE A 55 10.35 0.54 -5.49
N GLU A 56 11.42 0.31 -6.26
CA GLU A 56 11.54 0.72 -7.66
C GLU A 56 10.41 0.13 -8.53
N ALA A 57 10.03 -1.13 -8.27
CA ALA A 57 8.93 -1.76 -8.99
C ALA A 57 7.57 -1.14 -8.65
N LEU A 58 7.36 -0.78 -7.38
CA LEU A 58 6.15 -0.07 -6.97
C LEU A 58 6.11 1.34 -7.58
N LYS A 59 7.26 2.03 -7.63
CA LYS A 59 7.38 3.35 -8.25
C LYS A 59 7.04 3.32 -9.73
N GLU A 60 7.65 2.40 -10.48
CA GLU A 60 7.40 2.20 -11.90
C GLU A 60 5.90 2.02 -12.22
N ILE A 61 5.19 1.27 -11.37
CA ILE A 61 3.79 0.91 -11.62
C ILE A 61 2.81 1.99 -11.13
N ALA A 62 3.06 2.62 -9.98
CA ALA A 62 2.06 3.42 -9.28
C ALA A 62 2.42 4.90 -9.06
N GLU A 63 3.71 5.27 -9.04
CA GLU A 63 4.15 6.61 -8.60
C GLU A 63 3.59 7.73 -9.47
N LYS A 64 3.27 7.47 -10.74
CA LYS A 64 2.68 8.49 -11.61
C LYS A 64 1.40 9.08 -11.01
N ASP A 65 0.46 8.20 -10.63
CA ASP A 65 -0.89 8.59 -10.23
C ASP A 65 -1.11 8.52 -8.70
N TYR A 66 -0.23 7.84 -7.96
CA TYR A 66 -0.37 7.58 -6.53
C TYR A 66 0.80 8.13 -5.70
N GLU A 67 0.50 8.66 -4.51
CA GLU A 67 1.51 8.84 -3.47
C GLU A 67 1.75 7.49 -2.77
N ILE A 68 3.01 7.18 -2.50
CA ILE A 68 3.41 5.92 -1.86
C ILE A 68 3.96 6.25 -0.47
N SER A 69 3.38 5.66 0.57
CA SER A 69 3.76 5.86 1.97
C SER A 69 5.27 5.79 2.23
N TYR A 70 5.96 4.80 1.65
CA TYR A 70 7.41 4.65 1.79
C TYR A 70 8.21 5.85 1.27
N LEU A 71 7.71 6.56 0.24
CA LEU A 71 8.35 7.76 -0.30
C LEU A 71 8.13 9.00 0.57
N ILE A 72 7.12 8.98 1.43
CA ILE A 72 6.87 10.04 2.43
C ILE A 72 7.82 9.85 3.62
N LYS A 73 7.94 8.61 4.12
CA LYS A 73 8.87 8.23 5.17
C LYS A 73 9.26 6.76 4.96
N PRO A 74 10.54 6.43 4.71
CA PRO A 74 10.98 5.04 4.63
C PRO A 74 10.79 4.30 5.97
N TYR A 75 10.36 3.04 5.90
CA TYR A 75 10.15 2.17 7.06
C TYR A 75 10.34 0.70 6.71
N LYS A 76 10.42 -0.18 7.71
CA LYS A 76 10.47 -1.64 7.55
C LYS A 76 9.25 -2.25 8.22
N SER A 77 8.36 -2.83 7.43
CA SER A 77 7.14 -3.44 7.94
C SER A 77 7.32 -4.92 8.26
N PHE A 78 8.16 -5.65 7.52
CA PHE A 78 8.40 -7.07 7.76
C PHE A 78 9.66 -7.31 8.59
N MET A 79 9.51 -8.05 9.69
CA MET A 79 10.55 -8.49 10.61
C MET A 79 10.75 -10.00 10.44
N PRO A 80 11.82 -10.43 9.73
CA PRO A 80 11.99 -11.85 9.41
C PRO A 80 12.18 -12.70 10.67
N THR A 81 11.53 -13.86 10.67
CA THR A 81 11.68 -14.90 11.68
C THR A 81 12.67 -15.98 11.22
N LYS A 82 12.97 -16.95 12.09
CA LYS A 82 13.81 -18.11 11.73
C LYS A 82 13.26 -18.92 10.54
N PHE A 83 11.95 -18.86 10.30
CA PHE A 83 11.28 -19.58 9.21
C PHE A 83 11.11 -18.73 7.94
N SER A 84 11.44 -17.43 7.99
CA SER A 84 11.28 -16.52 6.85
C SER A 84 12.33 -16.77 5.77
N HIS A 85 11.92 -16.66 4.50
CA HIS A 85 12.84 -16.72 3.36
C HIS A 85 13.77 -15.50 3.32
N ASP A 86 13.20 -14.31 3.51
CA ASP A 86 13.98 -13.09 3.68
C ASP A 86 14.65 -13.08 5.06
N LYS A 87 15.91 -12.63 5.11
CA LYS A 87 16.75 -12.67 6.32
C LYS A 87 17.05 -11.28 6.92
N ILE A 88 16.58 -10.22 6.26
CA ILE A 88 16.73 -8.84 6.72
C ILE A 88 15.36 -8.16 6.77
N PRO A 89 15.15 -7.17 7.66
CA PRO A 89 13.94 -6.38 7.65
C PRO A 89 13.70 -5.68 6.31
N ILE A 90 12.50 -5.81 5.77
CA ILE A 90 12.08 -5.24 4.48
C ILE A 90 10.72 -4.55 4.60
N THR A 91 10.28 -3.94 3.50
CA THR A 91 8.99 -3.27 3.39
C THR A 91 8.12 -4.09 2.44
N LEU A 92 7.03 -4.63 2.96
CA LEU A 92 6.04 -5.38 2.18
C LEU A 92 4.67 -4.72 2.26
N ASP A 93 4.39 -4.03 3.36
CA ASP A 93 3.13 -3.35 3.63
C ASP A 93 3.21 -1.90 3.18
N TYR A 94 2.24 -1.49 2.37
CA TYR A 94 2.18 -0.15 1.85
C TYR A 94 0.77 0.42 1.98
N VAL A 95 0.72 1.73 2.14
CA VAL A 95 -0.44 2.55 1.82
C VAL A 95 -0.09 3.38 0.58
N ILE A 96 -0.95 3.35 -0.44
CA ILE A 96 -0.88 4.24 -1.60
C ILE A 96 -2.21 4.98 -1.79
N VAL A 97 -2.15 6.25 -2.20
CA VAL A 97 -3.35 7.08 -2.36
C VAL A 97 -3.34 7.83 -3.68
N HIS A 98 -4.48 7.90 -4.37
CA HIS A 98 -4.58 8.60 -5.65
C HIS A 98 -4.35 10.11 -5.49
N LYS A 99 -3.35 10.67 -6.18
CA LYS A 99 -2.86 12.05 -6.01
C LYS A 99 -3.93 13.11 -6.26
N ASP A 100 -4.83 12.89 -7.20
CA ASP A 100 -5.90 13.87 -7.50
C ASP A 100 -6.90 14.06 -6.36
N LYS A 101 -7.11 13.05 -5.49
CA LYS A 101 -8.19 13.06 -4.49
C LYS A 101 -7.67 13.17 -3.06
N PHE A 102 -6.45 12.70 -2.82
CA PHE A 102 -5.91 12.60 -1.48
C PHE A 102 -4.52 13.22 -1.39
N LYS A 103 -4.15 13.58 -0.17
CA LYS A 103 -2.78 13.92 0.21
C LYS A 103 -2.40 13.14 1.46
N MET A 104 -1.32 12.37 1.39
CA MET A 104 -0.74 11.75 2.57
C MET A 104 0.14 12.77 3.30
N THR A 105 -0.12 12.97 4.59
CA THR A 105 0.56 14.00 5.39
C THR A 105 1.55 13.42 6.39
N GLU A 106 1.33 12.17 6.83
CA GLU A 106 2.17 11.52 7.82
C GLU A 106 2.13 10.00 7.62
N VAL A 107 3.26 9.35 7.88
CA VAL A 107 3.41 7.90 7.83
C VAL A 107 4.20 7.45 9.06
N GLU A 108 3.74 6.39 9.69
CA GLU A 108 4.41 5.72 10.80
C GLU A 108 4.34 4.21 10.61
N CYS A 109 5.41 3.50 10.96
CA CYS A 109 5.40 2.06 11.09
C CYS A 109 5.68 1.74 12.55
N ILE A 110 4.67 1.21 13.25
CA ILE A 110 4.76 0.98 14.69
C ILE A 110 5.34 -0.41 14.92
N ASN A 111 6.48 -0.48 15.59
CA ASN A 111 7.00 -1.75 16.08
C ASN A 111 6.18 -2.22 17.27
N ARG A 112 5.31 -3.20 17.05
CA ARG A 112 4.59 -3.92 18.08
C ARG A 112 4.88 -5.39 17.83
N ASP A 113 5.53 -6.06 18.77
CA ASP A 113 5.86 -7.49 18.70
C ASP A 113 4.60 -8.36 18.82
N ILE A 114 3.70 -8.22 17.83
CA ILE A 114 2.38 -8.86 17.75
C ILE A 114 2.24 -9.70 16.48
N SER A 115 3.13 -9.49 15.51
CA SER A 115 3.17 -10.10 14.19
C SER A 115 4.58 -9.95 13.63
N ASP A 116 4.97 -10.81 12.70
CA ASP A 116 6.17 -10.58 11.86
C ASP A 116 5.98 -9.39 10.90
N HIS A 117 4.78 -8.83 10.82
CA HIS A 117 4.49 -7.55 10.17
C HIS A 117 4.12 -6.46 11.18
N ASN A 118 4.89 -5.37 11.19
CA ASN A 118 4.62 -4.15 11.92
C ASN A 118 3.50 -3.33 11.24
N PRO A 119 2.50 -2.86 11.99
CA PRO A 119 1.45 -1.98 11.46
C PRO A 119 2.00 -0.72 10.79
N VAL A 120 1.49 -0.40 9.60
CA VAL A 120 1.73 0.86 8.90
C VAL A 120 0.51 1.76 9.02
N ILE A 121 0.72 2.97 9.53
CA ILE A 121 -0.31 3.99 9.72
C ILE A 121 0.00 5.18 8.81
N ALA A 122 -1.01 5.61 8.04
CA ALA A 122 -0.92 6.79 7.22
C ALA A 122 -2.04 7.78 7.58
N LYS A 123 -1.69 9.05 7.81
CA LYS A 123 -2.67 10.13 7.92
C LYS A 123 -2.90 10.71 6.52
N ILE A 124 -4.16 10.70 6.10
CA ILE A 124 -4.58 11.07 4.75
C ILE A 124 -5.64 12.16 4.84
N LYS A 125 -5.49 13.22 4.06
CA LYS A 125 -6.49 14.27 3.86
C LYS A 125 -7.16 14.09 2.51
N THR A 126 -8.47 14.31 2.46
CA THR A 126 -9.19 14.57 1.20
C THR A 126 -8.82 15.94 0.69
N LYS A 127 -8.66 16.09 -0.62
CA LYS A 127 -8.49 17.37 -1.29
C LYS A 127 -9.83 17.99 -1.64
#